data_AF-B0BJM2-F1
#
_entry.id   AF-B0BJM2-F1
#
_cell.length_a   1.000
_cell.length_b   1.000
_cell.length_c   1.000
_cell.angle_alpha   90.00
_cell.angle_beta   90.00
_cell.angle_gamma   90.00
#
_symmetry.space_group_name_H-M   'P 1'
#
loop_
_entity.id
_entity.type
_entity.pdbx_description
1 polymer ?
#
loop_
_entity_poly.entity_id
_entity_poly.type
_entity_poly.pdbx_seq_one_letter_code
_entity_poly.pdbx_strand_id
1 'polypeptide(L)'
;MGMAACFAAIDQKTSDRLRLNPDELEDYLYPDDGDGEPENYIDVDKAWHGIHYLPTGTSDEGQPPLSWAILGGAELGDDMGYGPARILTPEQVKAVAGALPSEETFKASYAPQAMEAAQVYPDVIWVRDGDEALEYLVENYKVMVEFYQSAASRGDGAILWLC
;
A
#
# COMPACT_ATOMS: atom_id res chain seq x y z
N MET A 1 16.49 -6.69 7.47
CA MET A 1 15.72 -5.98 6.44
C MET A 1 14.69 -6.95 5.89
N GLY A 2 13.46 -6.49 5.70
CA GLY A 2 12.34 -7.25 5.13
C GLY A 2 11.59 -6.33 4.17
N MET A 3 10.45 -6.79 3.68
CA MET A 3 9.63 -6.07 2.70
C MET A 3 8.48 -5.34 3.40
N ALA A 4 8.50 -4.02 3.34
CA ALA A 4 7.46 -3.08 3.73
C ALA A 4 6.72 -2.53 2.50
N ALA A 5 5.62 -1.81 2.71
CA ALA A 5 4.98 -1.05 1.64
C ALA A 5 4.94 0.44 1.97
N CYS A 6 5.38 1.22 1.00
CA CYS A 6 5.53 2.65 1.05
C CYS A 6 4.58 3.31 0.04
N PHE A 7 4.10 4.51 0.36
CA PHE A 7 3.13 5.24 -0.43
C PHE A 7 3.48 6.71 -0.49
N ALA A 8 3.16 7.38 -1.60
CA ALA A 8 3.23 8.83 -1.72
C ALA A 8 2.04 9.34 -2.52
N ALA A 9 1.30 10.31 -1.97
CA ALA A 9 0.22 10.97 -2.71
C ALA A 9 0.82 12.06 -3.60
N ILE A 10 0.43 12.06 -4.87
CA ILE A 10 1.04 12.93 -5.89
C ILE A 10 -0.01 13.73 -6.66
N ASP A 11 0.27 15.00 -6.92
CA ASP A 11 -0.58 15.83 -7.75
C ASP A 11 -0.52 15.41 -9.23
N GLN A 12 -1.47 15.93 -10.03
CA GLN A 12 -1.54 15.60 -11.46
C GLN A 12 -0.25 15.96 -12.20
N LYS A 13 0.38 17.09 -11.85
CA LYS A 13 1.61 17.56 -12.49
C LYS A 13 2.77 16.58 -12.26
N THR A 14 2.90 16.07 -11.05
CA THR A 14 3.94 15.10 -10.68
C THR A 14 3.66 13.75 -11.30
N SER A 15 2.40 13.29 -11.30
CA SER A 15 1.95 12.08 -12.00
C SER A 15 2.30 12.13 -13.49
N ASP A 16 1.97 13.22 -14.18
CA ASP A 16 2.28 13.38 -15.60
C ASP A 16 3.79 13.39 -15.85
N ARG A 17 4.55 14.13 -15.02
CA ARG A 17 6.01 14.19 -15.11
C ARG A 17 6.65 12.80 -15.01
N LEU A 18 6.32 12.04 -13.96
CA LEU A 18 6.92 10.73 -13.72
C LEU A 18 6.48 9.69 -14.76
N ARG A 19 5.27 9.80 -15.32
CA ARG A 19 4.85 8.94 -16.44
C ARG A 19 5.61 9.23 -17.74
N LEU A 20 5.97 10.49 -17.97
CA LEU A 20 6.77 10.92 -19.12
C LEU A 20 8.25 10.56 -18.96
N ASN A 21 8.77 10.66 -17.74
CA ASN A 21 10.17 10.39 -17.39
C ASN A 21 10.25 9.41 -16.20
N PRO A 22 10.01 8.10 -16.39
CA PRO A 22 10.04 7.13 -15.29
C PRO A 22 11.40 7.00 -14.59
N ASP A 23 12.49 7.32 -15.29
CA ASP A 23 13.85 7.31 -14.74
C ASP A 23 14.05 8.33 -13.60
N GLU A 24 13.18 9.35 -13.49
CA GLU A 24 13.19 10.32 -12.37
C GLU A 24 12.54 9.78 -11.09
N LEU A 25 11.95 8.57 -11.13
CA LEU A 25 11.17 8.03 -10.02
C LEU A 25 12.03 7.72 -8.80
N GLU A 26 13.16 7.05 -8.97
CA GLU A 26 14.02 6.65 -7.86
C GLU A 26 14.51 7.89 -7.09
N ASP A 27 15.04 8.89 -7.80
CA ASP A 27 15.45 10.18 -7.23
C ASP A 27 14.29 10.94 -6.55
N TYR A 28 13.05 10.75 -7.03
CA TYR A 28 11.87 11.36 -6.42
C TYR A 28 11.46 10.67 -5.11
N LEU A 29 11.55 9.34 -5.06
CA LEU A 29 11.20 8.55 -3.88
C LEU A 29 12.32 8.53 -2.83
N TYR A 30 13.57 8.64 -3.26
CA TYR A 30 14.78 8.59 -2.44
C TYR A 30 15.74 9.75 -2.80
N PRO A 31 15.40 10.99 -2.44
CA PRO A 31 16.25 12.15 -2.71
C PRO A 31 17.64 12.02 -2.05
N ASP A 32 18.67 12.44 -2.78
CA ASP A 32 20.10 12.42 -2.39
C ASP A 32 20.46 13.27 -1.14
N ASP A 33 19.48 13.95 -0.52
CA ASP A 33 19.70 14.69 0.73
C ASP A 33 19.78 13.79 1.98
N GLY A 34 19.56 12.48 1.80
CA GLY A 34 20.08 11.42 2.66
C GLY A 34 19.08 10.83 3.65
N ASP A 35 17.93 11.49 3.87
CA ASP A 35 16.84 11.03 4.75
C ASP A 35 15.46 11.60 4.32
N GLY A 36 15.35 12.22 3.14
CA GLY A 36 14.10 12.84 2.69
C GLY A 36 13.07 11.80 2.23
N GLU A 37 11.87 11.87 2.80
CA GLU A 37 10.69 11.17 2.28
C GLU A 37 9.90 12.11 1.35
N PRO A 38 9.24 11.62 0.30
CA PRO A 38 8.40 12.46 -0.54
C PRO A 38 7.25 13.08 0.27
N GLU A 39 6.67 14.18 -0.22
CA GLU A 39 5.51 14.78 0.43
C GLU A 39 4.33 13.79 0.50
N ASN A 40 3.55 13.86 1.59
CA ASN A 40 2.42 12.96 1.84
C ASN A 40 2.80 11.47 1.79
N TYR A 41 3.99 11.15 2.28
CA TYR A 41 4.49 9.79 2.43
C TYR A 41 3.87 9.05 3.62
N ILE A 42 3.63 7.75 3.45
CA ILE A 42 3.40 6.82 4.56
C ILE A 42 4.17 5.51 4.32
N ASP A 43 4.51 4.83 5.42
CA ASP A 43 5.01 3.47 5.47
C ASP A 43 4.04 2.65 6.33
N VAL A 44 3.57 1.52 5.81
CA VAL A 44 2.70 0.57 6.57
C VAL A 44 3.48 -0.65 7.06
N ASP A 45 4.81 -0.56 7.04
CA ASP A 45 5.78 -1.57 7.42
C ASP A 45 5.44 -2.91 6.74
N LYS A 46 5.80 -4.02 7.39
CA LYS A 46 5.52 -5.39 6.94
C LYS A 46 4.04 -5.77 7.07
N ALA A 47 3.15 -4.85 7.44
CA ALA A 47 1.72 -5.14 7.52
C ALA A 47 1.05 -5.25 6.14
N TRP A 48 1.71 -4.79 5.07
CA TRP A 48 1.15 -4.62 3.73
C TRP A 48 0.44 -5.86 3.17
N HIS A 49 0.99 -7.06 3.34
CA HIS A 49 0.41 -8.27 2.74
C HIS A 49 -0.83 -8.71 3.54
N GLY A 50 -0.81 -8.57 4.86
CA GLY A 50 -2.01 -8.78 5.67
C GLY A 50 -3.09 -7.75 5.34
N ILE A 51 -2.71 -6.47 5.21
CA ILE A 51 -3.62 -5.39 4.78
C ILE A 51 -4.23 -5.66 3.40
N HIS A 52 -3.47 -6.25 2.48
CA HIS A 52 -3.98 -6.70 1.19
C HIS A 52 -4.93 -7.90 1.32
N TYR A 53 -4.53 -8.91 2.09
CA TYR A 53 -5.23 -10.19 2.21
C TYR A 53 -6.59 -10.05 2.91
N LEU A 54 -6.67 -9.34 4.03
CA LEU A 54 -7.89 -9.24 4.85
C LEU A 54 -9.13 -8.75 4.07
N PRO A 55 -9.06 -7.68 3.26
CA PRO A 55 -10.18 -7.20 2.46
C PRO A 55 -10.37 -7.96 1.14
N THR A 56 -9.33 -8.56 0.57
CA THR A 56 -9.41 -9.20 -0.76
C THR A 56 -9.63 -10.71 -0.71
N GLY A 57 -9.25 -11.36 0.39
CA GLY A 57 -9.27 -12.81 0.57
C GLY A 57 -8.19 -13.57 -0.21
N THR A 58 -7.17 -12.89 -0.74
CA THR A 58 -6.14 -13.45 -1.63
C THR A 58 -4.78 -12.84 -1.34
N SER A 59 -3.73 -13.64 -1.44
CA SER A 59 -2.33 -13.21 -1.26
C SER A 59 -1.79 -12.46 -2.49
N ASP A 60 -2.33 -12.77 -3.67
CA ASP A 60 -1.82 -12.25 -4.94
C ASP A 60 -2.86 -11.34 -5.61
N GLU A 61 -3.36 -11.70 -6.78
CA GLU A 61 -4.35 -10.93 -7.51
C GLU A 61 -5.70 -10.94 -6.79
N GLY A 62 -6.29 -9.76 -6.62
CA GLY A 62 -7.65 -9.56 -6.13
C GLY A 62 -8.48 -8.70 -7.07
N GLN A 63 -9.73 -8.43 -6.71
CA GLN A 63 -10.62 -7.61 -7.53
C GLN A 63 -10.54 -6.13 -7.14
N PRO A 64 -10.44 -5.22 -8.12
CA PRO A 64 -10.60 -3.80 -7.88
C PRO A 64 -11.95 -3.46 -7.27
N PRO A 65 -12.04 -2.38 -6.48
CA PRO A 65 -10.95 -1.45 -6.16
C PRO A 65 -10.06 -1.91 -4.98
N LEU A 66 -10.43 -2.94 -4.22
CA LEU A 66 -9.68 -3.34 -3.01
C LEU A 66 -8.27 -3.85 -3.32
N SER A 67 -8.10 -4.63 -4.41
CA SER A 67 -6.76 -5.07 -4.82
C SER A 67 -5.86 -3.92 -5.25
N TRP A 68 -6.42 -2.74 -5.52
CA TRP A 68 -5.61 -1.58 -5.86
C TRP A 68 -4.90 -0.96 -4.66
N ALA A 69 -5.34 -1.26 -3.43
CA ALA A 69 -4.83 -0.60 -2.24
C ALA A 69 -3.34 -0.83 -2.00
N ILE A 70 -2.79 -1.98 -2.41
CA ILE A 70 -1.39 -2.35 -2.19
C ILE A 70 -0.70 -2.72 -3.50
N LEU A 71 -1.24 -3.70 -4.24
CA LEU A 71 -0.63 -4.26 -5.45
C LEU A 71 -1.28 -3.73 -6.75
N GLY A 72 -1.90 -2.55 -6.66
CA GLY A 72 -2.74 -1.96 -7.70
C GLY A 72 -2.04 -1.23 -8.82
N GLY A 73 -2.84 -0.57 -9.66
CA GLY A 73 -2.33 0.44 -10.59
C GLY A 73 -1.51 -0.11 -11.76
N ALA A 74 -0.95 0.82 -12.51
CA ALA A 74 0.02 0.51 -13.57
C ALA A 74 1.43 0.56 -12.98
N GLU A 75 2.32 -0.29 -13.45
CA GLU A 75 3.74 -0.22 -13.10
C GLU A 75 4.36 1.08 -13.62
N LEU A 76 5.30 1.62 -12.85
CA LEU A 76 5.99 2.88 -13.11
C LEU A 76 7.47 2.71 -12.76
N GLY A 77 8.34 2.99 -13.73
CA GLY A 77 9.79 2.86 -13.57
C GLY A 77 10.29 1.42 -13.61
N ASP A 78 11.57 1.27 -13.30
CA ASP A 78 12.25 -0.02 -13.21
C ASP A 78 12.10 -0.66 -11.83
N ASP A 79 12.66 -1.86 -11.67
CA ASP A 79 12.69 -2.58 -10.39
C ASP A 79 13.45 -1.80 -9.31
N MET A 80 12.79 -1.57 -8.17
CA MET A 80 13.31 -0.82 -7.02
C MET A 80 13.80 -1.74 -5.88
N GLY A 81 14.04 -3.02 -6.17
CA GLY A 81 14.54 -4.03 -5.23
C GLY A 81 13.51 -5.13 -4.92
N TYR A 82 12.23 -4.79 -4.90
CA TYR A 82 11.10 -5.71 -4.72
C TYR A 82 10.11 -5.66 -5.89
N GLY A 83 10.56 -5.21 -7.06
CA GLY A 83 9.75 -4.94 -8.23
C GLY A 83 9.57 -3.44 -8.50
N PRO A 84 8.90 -3.09 -9.61
CA PRO A 84 8.65 -1.70 -9.96
C PRO A 84 7.62 -1.07 -9.01
N ALA A 85 7.72 0.25 -8.83
CA ALA A 85 6.64 0.99 -8.21
C ALA A 85 5.37 0.92 -9.07
N ARG A 86 4.25 1.31 -8.48
CA ARG A 86 2.94 1.31 -9.11
C ARG A 86 2.28 2.66 -8.93
N ILE A 87 1.47 3.07 -9.89
CA ILE A 87 0.82 4.38 -9.88
C ILE A 87 -0.69 4.26 -10.07
N LEU A 88 -1.43 4.93 -9.20
CA LEU A 88 -2.88 5.08 -9.24
C LEU A 88 -3.28 6.45 -9.76
N THR A 89 -4.33 6.50 -10.58
CA THR A 89 -4.98 7.77 -10.95
C THR A 89 -5.82 8.31 -9.80
N PRO A 90 -6.17 9.61 -9.80
CA PRO A 90 -7.09 10.17 -8.81
C PRO A 90 -8.43 9.44 -8.70
N GLU A 91 -8.97 8.95 -9.82
CA GLU A 91 -10.20 8.16 -9.84
C GLU A 91 -10.02 6.81 -9.15
N GLN A 92 -8.87 6.16 -9.33
CA GLN A 92 -8.56 4.90 -8.65
C GLN A 92 -8.35 5.11 -7.16
N VAL A 93 -7.62 6.15 -6.75
CA VAL A 93 -7.45 6.54 -5.33
C VAL A 93 -8.81 6.77 -4.68
N LYS A 94 -9.70 7.52 -5.34
CA LYS A 94 -11.07 7.75 -4.85
C LYS A 94 -11.89 6.46 -4.75
N ALA A 95 -11.74 5.56 -5.72
CA ALA A 95 -12.42 4.26 -5.70
C ALA A 95 -11.92 3.36 -4.55
N VAL A 96 -10.60 3.35 -4.29
CA VAL A 96 -10.01 2.65 -3.13
C VAL A 96 -10.54 3.25 -1.85
N ALA A 97 -10.43 4.57 -1.66
CA ALA A 97 -10.89 5.27 -0.46
C ALA A 97 -12.37 4.98 -0.12
N GLY A 98 -13.22 4.84 -1.13
CA GLY A 98 -14.65 4.53 -0.94
C GLY A 98 -14.97 3.06 -0.71
N ALA A 99 -14.04 2.15 -0.99
CA ALA A 99 -14.25 0.70 -0.88
C ALA A 99 -13.58 0.07 0.33
N LEU A 100 -12.59 0.74 0.92
CA LEU A 100 -11.91 0.27 2.13
C LEU A 100 -12.92 -0.04 3.24
N PRO A 101 -12.93 -1.26 3.81
CA PRO A 101 -13.87 -1.63 4.85
C PRO A 101 -13.68 -0.81 6.13
N SER A 102 -14.72 -0.76 6.98
CA SER A 102 -14.60 -0.23 8.33
C SER A 102 -13.58 -1.04 9.14
N GLU A 103 -12.99 -0.42 10.18
CA GLU A 103 -12.09 -1.10 11.11
C GLU A 103 -12.71 -2.38 11.70
N GLU A 104 -14.01 -2.34 12.05
CA GLU A 104 -14.74 -3.50 12.55
C GLU A 104 -14.79 -4.64 11.53
N THR A 105 -15.13 -4.33 10.28
CA THR A 105 -15.17 -5.32 9.20
C THR A 105 -13.78 -5.87 8.91
N PHE A 106 -12.76 -5.02 8.89
CA PHE A 106 -11.38 -5.41 8.69
C PHE A 106 -10.90 -6.39 9.78
N LYS A 107 -11.17 -6.07 11.06
CA LYS A 107 -10.86 -6.97 12.19
C LYS A 107 -11.58 -8.30 12.10
N ALA A 108 -12.86 -8.28 11.71
CA ALA A 108 -13.66 -9.49 11.57
C ALA A 108 -13.14 -10.45 10.47
N SER A 109 -12.40 -9.93 9.49
CA SER A 109 -11.74 -10.73 8.45
C SER A 109 -10.44 -11.40 8.90
N TYR A 110 -9.94 -11.12 10.10
CA TYR A 110 -8.69 -11.69 10.57
C TYR A 110 -8.82 -13.21 10.80
N ALA A 111 -8.07 -13.97 10.00
CA ALA A 111 -8.10 -15.42 9.99
C ALA A 111 -6.65 -15.96 9.97
N PRO A 112 -5.94 -15.96 11.10
CA PRO A 112 -4.49 -16.17 11.13
C PRO A 112 -4.05 -17.53 10.57
N GLN A 113 -4.83 -18.60 10.80
CA GLN A 113 -4.52 -19.91 10.21
C GLN A 113 -4.72 -19.93 8.69
N ALA A 114 -5.69 -19.18 8.16
CA ALA A 114 -5.89 -19.05 6.72
C ALA A 114 -4.78 -18.20 6.08
N MET A 115 -4.36 -17.13 6.76
CA MET A 115 -3.23 -16.30 6.36
C MET A 115 -1.92 -17.09 6.31
N GLU A 116 -1.64 -17.93 7.31
CA GLU A 116 -0.47 -18.82 7.31
C GLU A 116 -0.54 -19.83 6.16
N ALA A 117 -1.70 -20.45 5.94
CA ALA A 117 -1.89 -21.40 4.83
C ALA A 117 -1.74 -20.73 3.45
N ALA A 118 -2.11 -19.45 3.34
CA ALA A 118 -1.95 -18.63 2.14
C ALA A 118 -0.56 -17.98 2.03
N GLN A 119 0.36 -18.27 2.96
CA GLN A 119 1.72 -17.71 2.98
C GLN A 119 1.75 -16.18 2.95
N VAL A 120 0.84 -15.55 3.71
CA VAL A 120 0.78 -14.11 3.85
C VAL A 120 2.01 -13.61 4.59
N TYR A 121 2.76 -12.72 3.95
CA TYR A 121 3.99 -12.15 4.50
C TYR A 121 3.71 -11.09 5.59
N PRO A 122 4.50 -11.00 6.67
CA PRO A 122 5.57 -11.91 7.04
C PRO A 122 5.02 -13.20 7.64
N ASP A 123 5.63 -14.32 7.26
CA ASP A 123 5.19 -15.63 7.73
C ASP A 123 5.27 -15.74 9.25
N VAL A 124 4.46 -16.65 9.80
CA VAL A 124 4.44 -17.09 11.22
C VAL A 124 3.84 -16.08 12.20
N ILE A 125 3.99 -14.76 12.01
CA ILE A 125 3.58 -13.78 13.05
C ILE A 125 2.07 -13.77 13.28
N TRP A 126 1.26 -14.02 12.25
CA TRP A 126 -0.20 -13.97 12.34
C TRP A 126 -0.75 -15.00 13.34
N VAL A 127 -0.20 -16.22 13.32
CA VAL A 127 -0.60 -17.28 14.25
C VAL A 127 0.13 -17.14 15.59
N ARG A 128 1.44 -16.82 15.56
CA ARG A 128 2.27 -16.76 16.76
C ARG A 128 1.83 -15.66 17.73
N ASP A 129 1.54 -14.47 17.19
CA ASP A 129 1.29 -13.26 17.99
C ASP A 129 -0.21 -12.97 18.12
N GLY A 130 -1.06 -13.64 17.32
CA GLY A 130 -2.51 -13.64 17.49
C GLY A 130 -3.12 -12.24 17.49
N ASP A 131 -3.69 -11.83 18.63
CA ASP A 131 -4.33 -10.53 18.81
C ASP A 131 -3.34 -9.36 18.70
N GLU A 132 -2.08 -9.53 19.10
CA GLU A 132 -1.05 -8.48 18.96
C GLU A 132 -0.75 -8.21 17.47
N ALA A 133 -0.71 -9.26 16.65
CA ALA A 133 -0.56 -9.11 15.20
C ALA A 133 -1.80 -8.47 14.55
N LEU A 134 -3.01 -8.71 15.09
CA LEU A 134 -4.21 -8.01 14.64
C LEU A 134 -4.17 -6.51 15.00
N GLU A 135 -3.74 -6.16 16.20
CA GLU A 135 -3.55 -4.75 16.60
C GLU A 135 -2.55 -4.04 15.68
N TYR A 136 -1.41 -4.69 15.40
CA TYR A 136 -0.43 -4.18 14.44
C TYR A 136 -1.01 -3.98 13.03
N LEU A 137 -1.81 -4.92 12.52
CA LEU A 137 -2.50 -4.76 11.23
C LEU A 137 -3.46 -3.57 11.25
N VAL A 138 -4.21 -3.40 12.34
CA VAL A 138 -5.21 -2.34 12.46
C VAL A 138 -4.56 -0.96 12.52
N GLU A 139 -3.46 -0.81 13.27
CA GLU A 139 -2.73 0.45 13.36
C GLU A 139 -2.23 0.89 11.97
N ASN A 140 -1.57 0.00 11.24
CA ASN A 140 -1.07 0.28 9.89
C ASN A 140 -2.20 0.45 8.86
N TYR A 141 -3.28 -0.33 9.00
CA TYR A 141 -4.47 -0.19 8.15
C TYR A 141 -5.08 1.21 8.27
N LYS A 142 -5.18 1.75 9.50
CA LYS A 142 -5.75 3.09 9.74
C LYS A 142 -4.91 4.19 9.10
N VAL A 143 -3.58 4.09 9.18
CA VAL A 143 -2.67 5.00 8.48
C VAL A 143 -2.94 4.97 6.97
N MET A 144 -3.08 3.78 6.38
CA MET A 144 -3.41 3.63 4.95
C MET A 144 -4.79 4.20 4.60
N VAL A 145 -5.81 3.97 5.44
CA VAL A 145 -7.15 4.53 5.25
C VAL A 145 -7.11 6.06 5.25
N GLU A 146 -6.42 6.66 6.22
CA GLU A 146 -6.27 8.12 6.32
C GLU A 146 -5.52 8.70 5.11
N PHE A 147 -4.50 8.00 4.62
CA PHE A 147 -3.79 8.35 3.39
C PHE A 147 -4.73 8.39 2.18
N TYR A 148 -5.47 7.31 1.92
CA TYR A 148 -6.39 7.24 0.77
C TYR A 148 -7.52 8.27 0.87
N GLN A 149 -8.07 8.49 2.06
CA GLN A 149 -9.10 9.50 2.28
C GLN A 149 -8.57 10.92 2.03
N SER A 150 -7.37 11.22 2.52
CA SER A 150 -6.75 12.53 2.34
C SER A 150 -6.39 12.79 0.88
N ALA A 151 -5.74 11.82 0.21
CA ALA A 151 -5.40 11.91 -1.21
C ALA A 151 -6.67 12.08 -2.08
N ALA A 152 -7.71 11.29 -1.82
CA ALA A 152 -8.98 11.41 -2.53
C ALA A 152 -9.66 12.78 -2.33
N SER A 153 -9.53 13.38 -1.15
CA SER A 153 -10.09 14.72 -0.87
C SER A 153 -9.39 15.85 -1.63
N ARG A 154 -8.08 15.69 -1.91
CA ARG A 154 -7.28 16.64 -2.68
C ARG A 154 -7.39 16.41 -4.19
N GLY A 155 -7.85 15.23 -4.60
CA GLY A 155 -7.89 14.82 -6.00
C GLY A 155 -6.52 14.36 -6.50
N ASP A 156 -5.70 13.83 -5.61
CA ASP A 156 -4.35 13.33 -5.91
C ASP A 156 -4.40 11.90 -6.46
N GLY A 157 -3.38 11.54 -7.24
CA GLY A 157 -3.00 10.15 -7.48
C GLY A 157 -2.14 9.60 -6.34
N ALA A 158 -1.64 8.38 -6.50
CA ALA A 158 -0.72 7.77 -5.54
C ALA A 158 0.35 6.94 -6.24
N ILE A 159 1.55 6.93 -5.68
CA ILE A 159 2.61 5.95 -5.97
C ILE A 159 2.62 4.95 -4.82
N LEU A 160 2.70 3.66 -5.15
CA LEU A 160 2.78 2.53 -4.23
C LEU A 160 4.06 1.77 -4.57
N TRP A 161 4.89 1.43 -3.59
CA TRP A 161 6.06 0.59 -3.84
C TRP A 161 6.39 -0.27 -2.63
N LEU A 162 7.09 -1.36 -2.90
CA LEU A 162 7.63 -2.21 -1.85
C LEU A 162 9.06 -1.75 -1.56
N CYS A 163 9.29 -1.45 -0.29
CA CYS A 163 10.52 -0.99 0.35
C CYS A 163 10.90 -2.00 1.45
#